data_AF-A0A419S601-F1
#
_entry.id   AF-A0A419S601-F1
#
_cell.length_a   1.000
_cell.length_b   1.000
_cell.length_c   1.000
_cell.angle_alpha   90.00
_cell.angle_beta   90.00
_cell.angle_gamma   90.00
#
_symmetry.space_group_name_H-M   'P 1'
#
loop_
_entity.id
_entity.type
_entity.pdbx_description
1 polymer ?
#
loop_
_entity_poly.entity_id
_entity_poly.type
_entity_poly.pdbx_seq_one_letter_code
_entity_poly.pdbx_strand_id
1 'polypeptide(L)'
;MKWSLLFKEKMKAAIILVALMLAIIISNFFEKRLASRNDFTVSSIFEDRLQPSTDLYEMRTLNDQRLFILEEFLHANSATDRNRLNEKMELNHSQFDQLLARYQTTFLVAQERELLQQLQKNLRQFDNAFAQLSKAQSGTLALQNAKNNIYQTNTHLGKLNKLQSQIGKQLLAQYKKDTYYSSFLNTFQILLSVCIGFIILKMVSNSSLLNKFDKKINLN
;
A
#
# COMPACT_ATOMS: atom_id res chain seq x y z
N MET A 1 -16.10 -63.30 16.17
CA MET A 1 -15.79 -62.10 15.36
C MET A 1 -16.86 -61.00 15.55
N LYS A 2 -16.82 -60.22 16.64
CA LYS A 2 -17.73 -59.06 16.85
C LYS A 2 -16.99 -57.73 17.11
N TRP A 3 -15.66 -57.77 17.22
CA TRP A 3 -14.80 -56.61 17.49
C TRP A 3 -14.50 -55.77 16.24
N SER A 4 -14.54 -56.35 15.04
CA SER A 4 -14.23 -55.62 13.79
C SER A 4 -15.31 -54.61 13.38
N LEU A 5 -16.57 -54.83 13.77
CA LEU A 5 -17.68 -53.91 13.47
C LEU A 5 -17.69 -52.68 14.40
N LEU A 6 -17.39 -52.88 15.70
CA LEU A 6 -17.21 -51.79 16.65
C LEU A 6 -15.99 -50.92 16.30
N PHE A 7 -14.94 -51.52 15.73
CA PHE A 7 -13.77 -50.80 15.24
C PHE A 7 -14.08 -49.98 13.99
N LYS A 8 -14.90 -50.51 13.06
CA LYS A 8 -15.29 -49.80 11.83
C LYS A 8 -16.07 -48.50 12.09
N GLU A 9 -17.01 -48.50 13.02
CA GLU A 9 -17.80 -47.30 13.37
C GLU A 9 -16.92 -46.23 14.04
N LYS A 10 -16.10 -46.61 15.03
CA LYS A 10 -15.20 -45.68 15.73
C LYS A 10 -14.10 -45.12 14.82
N MET A 11 -13.62 -45.91 13.85
CA MET A 11 -12.59 -45.49 12.90
C MET A 11 -13.14 -44.48 11.88
N LYS A 12 -14.42 -44.58 11.48
CA LYS A 12 -15.07 -43.55 10.66
C LYS A 12 -15.13 -42.18 11.36
N ALA A 13 -15.48 -42.16 12.65
CA ALA A 13 -15.49 -40.92 13.43
C ALA A 13 -14.08 -40.32 13.55
N ALA A 14 -13.06 -41.14 13.79
CA ALA A 14 -11.67 -40.69 13.86
C ALA A 14 -11.18 -40.10 12.53
N ILE A 15 -11.51 -40.73 11.39
CA ILE A 15 -11.15 -40.23 10.06
C ILE A 15 -11.82 -38.87 9.77
N ILE A 16 -13.09 -38.71 10.12
CA ILE A 16 -13.81 -37.43 9.98
C ILE A 16 -13.15 -36.34 10.84
N LEU A 17 -12.76 -36.67 12.05
CA LEU A 17 -12.09 -35.73 12.96
C LEU A 17 -10.71 -35.29 12.41
N VAL A 18 -9.93 -36.23 11.89
CA VAL A 18 -8.62 -35.95 11.27
C VAL A 18 -8.78 -35.08 10.02
N ALA A 19 -9.79 -35.35 9.18
CA ALA A 19 -10.08 -34.53 8.01
C ALA A 19 -10.45 -33.08 8.41
N LEU A 20 -11.21 -32.90 9.49
CA LEU A 20 -11.56 -31.59 10.03
C LEU A 20 -10.31 -30.87 10.57
N MET A 21 -9.45 -31.56 11.32
CA MET A 21 -8.19 -30.97 11.79
C MET A 21 -7.30 -30.54 10.62
N LEU A 22 -7.18 -31.35 9.58
CA LEU A 22 -6.44 -30.99 8.37
C LEU A 22 -7.05 -29.77 7.67
N ALA A 23 -8.37 -29.69 7.57
CA ALA A 23 -9.05 -28.53 7.01
C ALA A 23 -8.78 -27.25 7.82
N ILE A 24 -8.78 -27.32 9.16
CA ILE A 24 -8.44 -26.21 10.04
C ILE A 24 -6.99 -25.75 9.84
N ILE A 25 -6.05 -26.70 9.73
CA ILE A 25 -4.63 -26.41 9.55
C ILE A 25 -4.38 -25.76 8.18
N ILE A 26 -4.98 -26.31 7.12
CA ILE A 26 -4.89 -25.76 5.76
C ILE A 26 -5.47 -24.35 5.72
N SER A 27 -6.65 -24.14 6.31
CA SER A 27 -7.28 -22.82 6.38
C SER A 27 -6.42 -21.81 7.13
N ASN A 28 -5.93 -22.15 8.32
CA ASN A 28 -4.99 -21.31 9.07
C ASN A 28 -3.71 -21.00 8.28
N PHE A 29 -3.21 -21.96 7.49
CA PHE A 29 -2.03 -21.74 6.66
C PHE A 29 -2.31 -20.78 5.49
N PHE A 30 -3.46 -20.91 4.83
CA PHE A 30 -3.92 -19.96 3.82
C PHE A 30 -4.15 -18.57 4.40
N GLU A 31 -4.75 -18.49 5.59
CA GLU A 31 -5.00 -17.23 6.31
C GLU A 31 -3.67 -16.54 6.69
N LYS A 32 -2.71 -17.30 7.23
CA LYS A 32 -1.35 -16.79 7.51
C LYS A 32 -0.61 -16.38 6.24
N ARG A 33 -0.78 -17.07 5.11
CA ARG A 33 -0.19 -16.66 3.83
C ARG A 33 -0.82 -15.39 3.26
N LEU A 34 -2.13 -15.22 3.41
CA LEU A 34 -2.82 -13.98 3.03
C LEU A 34 -2.38 -12.82 3.94
N ALA A 35 -2.37 -13.04 5.25
CA ALA A 35 -1.98 -12.03 6.25
C ALA A 35 -0.50 -11.62 6.10
N SER A 36 0.43 -12.57 5.93
CA SER A 36 1.86 -12.27 5.75
C SER A 36 2.19 -11.53 4.44
N ARG A 37 1.35 -11.62 3.40
CA ARG A 37 1.44 -10.74 2.22
C ARG A 37 0.93 -9.32 2.49
N ASN A 38 0.07 -9.14 3.49
CA ASN A 38 -0.71 -7.93 3.72
C ASN A 38 -0.18 -7.08 4.89
N ASP A 39 0.40 -7.68 5.93
CA ASP A 39 0.85 -6.99 7.15
C ASP A 39 2.01 -6.00 6.91
N PHE A 40 2.86 -6.24 5.90
CA PHE A 40 3.97 -5.34 5.56
C PHE A 40 3.54 -4.14 4.68
N THR A 41 2.31 -4.17 4.13
CA THR A 41 1.93 -3.30 3.01
C THR A 41 0.89 -2.24 3.37
N VAL A 42 0.12 -2.38 4.45
CA VAL A 42 -1.03 -1.48 4.68
C VAL A 42 -0.81 -0.47 5.80
N SER A 43 -0.25 -0.88 6.93
CA SER A 43 -0.02 0.04 8.07
C SER A 43 1.16 0.98 7.83
N SER A 44 2.30 0.45 7.36
CA SER A 44 3.49 1.23 7.02
C SER A 44 3.28 2.19 5.84
N ILE A 45 2.45 1.81 4.86
CA ILE A 45 2.14 2.68 3.72
C ILE A 45 1.17 3.79 4.15
N PHE A 46 0.19 3.53 5.00
CA PHE A 46 -0.84 4.54 5.30
C PHE A 46 -0.37 5.62 6.28
N GLU A 47 0.39 5.24 7.31
CA GLU A 47 0.90 6.22 8.29
C GLU A 47 2.00 7.11 7.71
N ASP A 48 2.75 6.62 6.72
CA ASP A 48 3.93 7.30 6.18
C ASP A 48 3.65 8.11 4.90
N ARG A 49 2.41 8.13 4.37
CA ARG A 49 2.04 8.90 3.15
C ARG A 49 1.71 10.37 3.41
N LEU A 50 1.60 10.79 4.67
CA LEU A 50 1.38 12.20 5.02
C LEU A 50 2.61 13.05 4.67
N GLN A 51 3.80 12.58 5.04
CA GLN A 51 5.05 13.30 4.81
C GLN A 51 5.36 13.49 3.31
N PRO A 52 5.28 12.46 2.43
CA PRO A 52 5.44 12.62 0.98
C PRO A 52 4.42 13.58 0.37
N SER A 53 3.18 13.60 0.88
CA SER A 53 2.16 14.55 0.40
C SER A 53 2.50 15.98 0.78
N THR A 54 3.01 16.21 1.99
CA THR A 54 3.49 17.53 2.44
C THR A 54 4.72 17.95 1.64
N ASP A 55 5.69 17.05 1.44
CA ASP A 55 6.89 17.32 0.65
C ASP A 55 6.52 17.73 -0.79
N LEU A 56 5.56 17.05 -1.44
CA LEU A 56 5.08 17.41 -2.78
C LEU A 56 4.37 18.77 -2.81
N TYR A 57 3.66 19.14 -1.74
CA TYR A 57 3.04 20.45 -1.61
C TYR A 57 4.09 21.56 -1.47
N GLU A 58 5.09 21.37 -0.61
CA GLU A 58 6.20 22.31 -0.42
C GLU A 58 7.02 22.47 -1.71
N MET A 59 7.31 21.37 -2.43
CA MET A 59 7.94 21.40 -3.75
C MET A 59 7.16 22.27 -4.74
N ARG A 60 5.82 22.21 -4.72
CA ARG A 60 4.98 23.05 -5.57
C ARG A 60 5.10 24.52 -5.19
N THR A 61 5.06 24.84 -3.89
CA THR A 61 5.24 26.22 -3.41
C THR A 61 6.61 26.77 -3.81
N LEU A 62 7.67 25.98 -3.68
CA LEU A 62 9.01 26.39 -4.13
C LEU A 62 9.05 26.60 -5.65
N ASN A 63 8.41 25.74 -6.43
CA ASN A 63 8.36 25.90 -7.88
C ASN A 63 7.54 27.14 -8.31
N ASP A 64 6.48 27.48 -7.59
CA ASP A 64 5.74 28.74 -7.79
C ASP A 64 6.61 29.96 -7.42
N GLN A 65 7.41 29.88 -6.36
CA GLN A 65 8.40 30.90 -6.00
C GLN A 65 9.42 31.16 -7.11
N ARG A 66 9.83 30.13 -7.88
CA ARG A 66 10.72 30.31 -9.04
C ARG A 66 10.12 31.23 -10.09
N LEU A 67 8.80 31.20 -10.29
CA LEU A 67 8.13 32.10 -11.23
C LEU A 67 8.25 33.55 -10.78
N PHE A 68 8.03 33.82 -9.49
CA PHE A 68 8.18 35.16 -8.94
C PHE A 68 9.64 35.65 -9.03
N ILE A 69 10.61 34.79 -8.72
CA ILE A 69 12.04 35.14 -8.85
C ILE A 69 12.40 35.43 -10.32
N LEU A 70 11.86 34.65 -11.26
CA LEU A 70 12.06 34.85 -12.69
C LEU A 70 11.49 36.18 -13.17
N GLU A 71 10.34 36.59 -12.64
CA GLU A 71 9.73 37.89 -12.94
C GLU A 71 10.53 39.06 -12.33
N GLU A 72 11.00 38.92 -11.08
CA GLU A 72 11.92 39.89 -10.47
C GLU A 72 13.21 40.03 -11.30
N PHE A 73 13.72 38.92 -11.85
CA PHE A 73 14.96 38.90 -12.66
C PHE A 73 14.86 39.73 -13.94
N LEU A 74 13.67 39.80 -14.55
CA LEU A 74 13.43 40.61 -15.75
C LEU A 74 13.43 42.12 -15.47
N HIS A 75 13.07 42.52 -14.25
CA HIS A 75 13.00 43.93 -13.83
C HIS A 75 14.27 44.39 -13.10
N ALA A 76 15.25 43.50 -12.92
CA ALA A 76 16.50 43.81 -12.25
C ALA A 76 17.39 44.72 -13.11
N ASN A 77 17.58 45.96 -12.63
CA ASN A 77 18.31 47.02 -13.32
C ASN A 77 19.80 47.09 -12.97
N SER A 78 20.22 46.43 -11.88
CA SER A 78 21.63 46.41 -11.46
C SER A 78 22.21 45.00 -11.41
N ALA A 79 23.53 44.90 -11.54
CA ALA A 79 24.25 43.64 -11.37
C ALA A 79 24.09 43.08 -9.93
N THR A 80 24.03 43.98 -8.94
CA THR A 80 23.80 43.63 -7.53
C THR A 80 22.42 42.97 -7.34
N ASP A 81 21.38 43.49 -7.99
CA ASP A 81 20.03 42.91 -7.92
C ASP A 81 19.99 41.51 -8.55
N ARG A 82 20.67 41.34 -9.70
CA ARG A 82 20.74 40.03 -10.37
C ARG A 82 21.51 39.00 -9.53
N ASN A 83 22.60 39.41 -8.87
CA ASN A 83 23.33 38.52 -7.97
C ASN A 83 22.47 38.07 -6.79
N ARG A 84 21.76 39.00 -6.14
CA ARG A 84 20.82 38.69 -5.05
C ARG A 84 19.72 37.71 -5.50
N LEU A 85 19.20 37.88 -6.71
CA LEU A 85 18.17 36.99 -7.26
C LEU A 85 18.71 35.61 -7.63
N ASN A 86 19.95 35.53 -8.11
CA ASN A 86 20.63 34.25 -8.31
C ASN A 86 20.79 33.51 -6.98
N GLU A 87 21.25 34.18 -5.92
CA GLU A 87 21.35 33.57 -4.58
C GLU A 87 19.99 33.08 -4.07
N LYS A 88 18.92 33.86 -4.27
CA LYS A 88 17.54 33.46 -3.93
C LYS A 88 17.09 32.24 -4.74
N MET A 89 17.47 32.14 -6.01
CA MET A 89 17.17 30.98 -6.86
C MET A 89 17.93 29.74 -6.41
N GLU A 90 19.22 29.87 -6.08
CA GLU A 90 20.05 28.76 -5.57
C GLU A 90 19.52 28.21 -4.24
N LEU A 91 19.11 29.09 -3.32
CA LEU A 91 18.48 28.66 -2.07
C LEU A 91 17.19 27.87 -2.34
N ASN A 92 16.33 28.38 -3.24
CA ASN A 92 15.10 27.69 -3.63
C ASN A 92 15.39 26.33 -4.28
N HIS A 93 16.43 26.25 -5.12
CA HIS A 93 16.88 25.01 -5.75
C HIS A 93 17.33 23.99 -4.71
N SER A 94 18.19 24.39 -3.76
CA SER A 94 18.67 23.52 -2.69
C SER A 94 17.54 22.99 -1.80
N GLN A 95 16.56 23.82 -1.44
CA GLN A 95 15.39 23.39 -0.67
C GLN A 95 14.54 22.38 -1.45
N PHE A 96 14.33 22.63 -2.74
CA PHE A 96 13.59 21.72 -3.61
C PHE A 96 14.29 20.35 -3.72
N ASP A 97 15.62 20.36 -3.90
CA ASP A 97 16.41 19.14 -4.02
C ASP A 97 16.42 18.33 -2.73
N GLN A 98 16.44 18.99 -1.57
CA GLN A 98 16.33 18.31 -0.29
C GLN A 98 14.97 17.59 -0.16
N LEU A 99 13.88 18.27 -0.53
CA LEU A 99 12.54 17.70 -0.56
C LEU A 99 12.45 16.52 -1.53
N LEU A 100 12.99 16.68 -2.74
CA LEU A 100 13.01 15.64 -3.76
C LEU A 100 13.80 14.42 -3.30
N ALA A 101 14.97 14.62 -2.69
CA ALA A 101 15.79 13.54 -2.15
C ALA A 101 15.06 12.77 -1.04
N ARG A 102 14.40 13.47 -0.10
CA ARG A 102 13.55 12.81 0.90
C ARG A 102 12.45 11.98 0.24
N TYR A 103 11.73 12.56 -0.72
CA TYR A 103 10.67 11.85 -1.44
C TYR A 103 11.19 10.59 -2.16
N GLN A 104 12.41 10.63 -2.72
CA GLN A 104 13.02 9.48 -3.40
C GLN A 104 13.40 8.33 -2.48
N THR A 105 13.64 8.58 -1.20
CA THR A 105 13.91 7.52 -0.20
C THR A 105 12.66 6.72 0.18
N THR A 106 11.48 7.22 -0.18
CA THR A 106 10.20 6.58 0.12
C THR A 106 9.93 5.39 -0.79
N PHE A 107 8.95 4.58 -0.42
CA PHE A 107 8.51 3.47 -1.28
C PHE A 107 7.77 4.00 -2.52
N LEU A 108 8.47 4.07 -3.66
CA LEU A 108 7.92 4.51 -4.94
C LEU A 108 7.37 3.34 -5.76
N VAL A 109 6.13 3.45 -6.22
CA VAL A 109 5.54 2.53 -7.21
C VAL A 109 6.03 2.86 -8.63
N ALA A 110 5.84 1.94 -9.58
CA ALA A 110 6.33 2.10 -10.96
C ALA A 110 5.87 3.41 -11.63
N GLN A 111 4.59 3.77 -11.45
CA GLN A 111 4.03 5.01 -12.01
C GLN A 111 4.63 6.28 -11.36
N GLU A 112 4.95 6.25 -10.06
CA GLU A 112 5.62 7.37 -9.38
C GLU A 112 7.03 7.56 -9.91
N ARG A 113 7.75 6.46 -10.16
CA ARG A 113 9.12 6.52 -10.72
C ARG A 113 9.13 7.14 -12.11
N GLU A 114 8.18 6.78 -12.96
CA GLU A 114 8.08 7.36 -14.32
C GLU A 114 7.80 8.87 -14.26
N LEU A 115 6.83 9.29 -13.45
CA LEU A 115 6.52 10.71 -13.26
C LEU A 115 7.70 11.48 -12.64
N LEU A 116 8.44 10.86 -11.73
CA LEU A 116 9.61 11.45 -11.10
C LEU A 116 10.77 11.64 -12.10
N GLN A 117 10.98 10.70 -13.02
CA GLN A 117 11.94 10.87 -14.11
C GLN A 117 11.57 12.05 -15.03
N GLN A 118 10.27 12.19 -15.35
CA GLN A 118 9.78 13.33 -16.14
C GLN A 118 9.94 14.65 -15.39
N LEU A 119 9.67 14.66 -14.08
CA LEU A 119 9.89 15.82 -13.20
C LEU A 119 11.36 16.25 -13.23
N GLN A 120 12.29 15.31 -13.00
CA GLN A 120 13.73 15.59 -13.03
C GLN A 120 14.21 16.12 -14.37
N LYS A 121 13.64 15.63 -15.49
CA LYS A 121 13.94 16.16 -16.81
C LYS A 121 13.53 17.63 -16.93
N ASN A 122 12.34 18.00 -16.48
CA ASN A 122 11.86 19.38 -16.53
C ASN A 122 12.69 20.31 -15.65
N LEU A 123 13.14 19.83 -14.48
CA LEU A 123 14.03 20.58 -13.59
C LEU A 123 15.35 20.91 -14.30
N ARG A 124 16.01 19.93 -14.92
CA ARG A 124 17.25 20.18 -15.70
C ARG A 124 17.01 21.13 -16.87
N GLN A 125 15.86 21.03 -17.53
CA GLN A 125 15.50 21.95 -18.62
C GLN A 125 15.26 23.37 -18.12
N PHE A 126 14.68 23.53 -16.93
CA PHE A 126 14.56 24.81 -16.25
C PHE A 126 15.92 25.40 -15.92
N ASP A 127 16.82 24.63 -15.30
CA ASP A 127 18.17 25.11 -14.91
C ASP A 127 18.96 25.60 -16.12
N ASN A 128 18.90 24.85 -17.24
CA ASN A 128 19.52 25.25 -18.50
C ASN A 128 18.93 26.56 -19.05
N ALA A 129 17.61 26.71 -19.02
CA ALA A 129 16.94 27.91 -19.50
C ALA A 129 17.26 29.12 -18.60
N PHE A 130 17.30 28.92 -17.28
CA PHE A 130 17.67 29.96 -16.33
C PHE A 130 19.14 30.39 -16.49
N ALA A 131 20.06 29.46 -16.69
CA ALA A 131 21.46 29.75 -16.97
C ALA A 131 21.68 30.55 -18.28
N GLN A 132 20.82 30.35 -19.28
CA GLN A 132 20.85 31.16 -20.51
C GLN A 132 20.34 32.60 -20.28
N LEU A 133 19.33 32.76 -19.43
CA LEU A 133 18.81 34.08 -19.03
C LEU A 133 19.82 34.86 -18.20
N SER A 134 20.49 34.21 -17.25
CA SER A 134 21.46 34.87 -16.39
C SER A 134 22.70 35.36 -17.15
N LYS A 135 23.04 34.70 -18.27
CA LYS A 135 24.14 35.10 -19.18
C LYS A 135 23.74 36.13 -20.24
N ALA A 136 22.51 36.66 -20.19
CA ALA A 136 21.97 37.65 -21.13
C ALA A 136 22.01 37.23 -22.63
N GLN A 137 22.13 35.94 -22.93
CA GLN A 137 22.31 35.45 -24.31
C GLN A 137 20.99 35.20 -25.06
N SER A 138 19.84 35.11 -24.39
CA SER A 138 18.60 34.64 -25.04
C SER A 138 17.33 35.08 -24.29
N GLY A 139 17.08 36.39 -24.21
CA GLY A 139 16.09 36.97 -23.28
C GLY A 139 14.63 36.48 -23.41
N THR A 140 14.12 36.23 -24.61
CA THR A 140 12.69 35.87 -24.82
C THR A 140 12.45 34.36 -24.90
N LEU A 141 13.24 33.63 -25.69
CA LEU A 141 13.07 32.18 -25.84
C LEU A 141 13.42 31.42 -24.56
N ALA A 142 14.52 31.79 -23.89
CA ALA A 142 14.91 31.14 -22.64
C ALA A 142 13.91 31.43 -21.51
N LEU A 143 13.30 32.63 -21.52
CA LEU A 143 12.23 32.99 -20.58
C LEU A 143 10.99 32.13 -20.79
N GLN A 144 10.54 31.99 -22.04
CA GLN A 144 9.40 31.15 -22.37
C GLN A 144 9.66 29.69 -22.00
N ASN A 145 10.86 29.18 -22.27
CA ASN A 145 11.28 27.83 -21.89
C ASN A 145 11.28 27.66 -20.37
N ALA A 146 11.84 28.61 -19.61
CA ALA A 146 11.84 28.57 -18.14
C ALA A 146 10.41 28.55 -17.57
N LYS A 147 9.53 29.44 -18.06
CA LYS A 147 8.11 29.47 -17.67
C LYS A 147 7.38 28.16 -18.01
N ASN A 148 7.62 27.61 -19.20
CA ASN A 148 7.02 26.33 -19.59
C ASN A 148 7.52 25.18 -18.69
N ASN A 149 8.81 25.13 -18.36
CA ASN A 149 9.34 24.11 -17.47
C ASN A 149 8.76 24.21 -16.05
N ILE A 150 8.54 25.42 -15.52
CA ILE A 150 7.84 25.64 -14.25
C ILE A 150 6.42 25.06 -14.32
N TYR A 151 5.66 25.36 -15.38
CA TYR A 151 4.31 24.84 -15.58
C TYR A 151 4.28 23.30 -15.70
N GLN A 152 5.20 22.72 -16.46
CA GLN A 152 5.33 21.28 -16.60
C GLN A 152 5.70 20.63 -15.26
N THR A 153 6.58 21.25 -14.46
CA THR A 153 6.94 20.80 -13.12
C THR A 153 5.70 20.76 -12.22
N ASN A 154 4.90 21.83 -12.18
CA ASN A 154 3.64 21.86 -11.43
C ASN A 154 2.64 20.80 -11.90
N THR A 155 2.58 20.54 -13.20
CA THR A 155 1.72 19.49 -13.77
C THR A 155 2.14 18.10 -13.28
N HIS A 156 3.44 17.79 -13.26
CA HIS A 156 3.95 16.51 -12.77
C HIS A 156 3.79 16.36 -11.25
N LEU A 157 4.07 17.42 -10.48
CA LEU A 157 3.81 17.44 -9.03
C LEU A 157 2.32 17.21 -8.72
N GLY A 158 1.42 17.83 -9.49
CA GLY A 158 -0.02 17.61 -9.38
C GLY A 158 -0.44 16.17 -9.72
N LYS A 159 0.18 15.55 -10.73
CA LYS A 159 -0.04 14.12 -11.05
C LYS A 159 0.47 13.20 -9.94
N LEU A 160 1.67 13.46 -9.41
CA LEU A 160 2.23 12.70 -8.28
C LEU A 160 1.32 12.78 -7.05
N ASN A 161 0.81 13.97 -6.72
CA ASN A 161 -0.08 14.14 -5.58
C ASN A 161 -1.44 13.40 -5.77
N LYS A 162 -2.01 13.43 -6.98
CA LYS A 162 -3.21 12.64 -7.30
C LYS A 162 -2.95 11.13 -7.20
N LEU A 163 -1.80 10.68 -7.69
CA LEU A 163 -1.40 9.28 -7.69
C LEU A 163 -1.23 8.76 -6.25
N GLN A 164 -0.62 9.56 -5.36
CA GLN A 164 -0.52 9.28 -3.93
C GLN A 164 -1.89 9.05 -3.28
N SER A 165 -2.89 9.89 -3.60
CA SER A 165 -4.27 9.71 -3.13
C SER A 165 -4.95 8.47 -3.71
N GLN A 166 -4.70 8.14 -4.98
CA GLN A 166 -5.28 6.96 -5.64
C GLN A 166 -4.70 5.65 -5.11
N ILE A 167 -3.38 5.57 -4.92
CA ILE A 167 -2.71 4.39 -4.36
C ILE A 167 -3.23 4.11 -2.95
N GLY A 168 -3.37 5.14 -2.11
CA GLY A 168 -3.94 4.99 -0.76
C GLY A 168 -5.36 4.40 -0.78
N LYS A 169 -6.20 4.81 -1.73
CA LYS A 169 -7.57 4.27 -1.90
C LYS A 169 -7.58 2.84 -2.44
N GLN A 170 -6.73 2.53 -3.41
CA GLN A 170 -6.66 1.20 -4.02
C GLN A 170 -6.14 0.15 -3.05
N LEU A 171 -5.10 0.47 -2.28
CA LEU A 171 -4.58 -0.40 -1.22
C LEU A 171 -5.64 -0.66 -0.14
N LEU A 172 -6.40 0.36 0.28
CA LEU A 172 -7.49 0.21 1.23
C LEU A 172 -8.63 -0.69 0.69
N ALA A 173 -8.99 -0.54 -0.58
CA ALA A 173 -10.00 -1.37 -1.22
C ALA A 173 -9.57 -2.84 -1.33
N GLN A 174 -8.31 -3.08 -1.66
CA GLN A 174 -7.73 -4.42 -1.73
C GLN A 174 -7.66 -5.09 -0.35
N TYR A 175 -7.24 -4.35 0.68
CA TYR A 175 -7.25 -4.82 2.07
C TYR A 175 -8.66 -5.21 2.56
N LYS A 176 -9.67 -4.38 2.28
CA LYS A 176 -11.08 -4.69 2.62
C LYS A 176 -11.56 -5.96 1.92
N LYS A 177 -11.18 -6.16 0.66
CA LYS A 177 -11.55 -7.34 -0.12
C LYS A 177 -10.91 -8.61 0.45
N ASP A 178 -9.63 -8.58 0.78
CA ASP A 178 -8.91 -9.74 1.34
C ASP A 178 -9.43 -10.12 2.74
N THR A 179 -9.73 -9.12 3.57
CA THR A 179 -10.37 -9.34 4.88
C THR A 179 -11.76 -9.99 4.74
N TYR A 180 -12.53 -9.60 3.73
CA TYR A 180 -13.85 -10.19 3.46
C TYR A 180 -13.76 -11.67 3.08
N TYR A 181 -12.80 -12.06 2.24
CA TYR A 181 -12.59 -13.47 1.88
C TYR A 181 -12.12 -14.31 3.07
N SER A 182 -11.23 -13.76 3.92
CA SER A 182 -10.78 -14.42 5.15
C SER A 182 -11.94 -14.68 6.11
N SER A 183 -12.77 -13.67 6.35
CA SER A 183 -13.94 -13.77 7.23
C SER A 183 -14.98 -14.76 6.70
N PHE A 184 -15.18 -14.82 5.38
CA PHE A 184 -16.09 -15.78 4.76
C PHE A 184 -15.61 -17.24 4.92
N LEU A 185 -14.32 -17.50 4.65
CA LEU A 185 -13.73 -18.83 4.82
C LEU A 185 -13.78 -19.29 6.28
N ASN A 186 -13.45 -18.42 7.22
CA ASN A 186 -13.48 -18.73 8.64
C ASN A 186 -14.91 -19.00 9.14
N THR A 187 -15.89 -18.19 8.72
CA THR A 187 -17.30 -18.41 9.05
C THR A 187 -17.81 -19.76 8.52
N PHE A 188 -17.46 -20.11 7.28
CA PHE A 188 -17.81 -21.39 6.69
C PHE A 188 -17.18 -22.58 7.44
N GLN A 189 -15.91 -22.44 7.86
CA GLN A 189 -15.20 -23.45 8.63
C GLN A 189 -15.81 -23.67 10.01
N ILE A 190 -16.23 -22.60 10.70
CA ILE A 190 -16.96 -22.70 11.98
C ILE A 190 -18.27 -23.47 11.78
N LEU A 191 -19.05 -23.11 10.75
CA LEU A 191 -20.32 -23.79 10.44
C LEU A 191 -20.13 -25.28 10.17
N LEU A 192 -19.12 -25.62 9.34
CA LEU A 192 -18.79 -27.00 9.00
C LEU A 192 -18.35 -27.79 10.25
N SER A 193 -17.56 -27.17 11.12
CA SER A 193 -17.09 -27.78 12.36
C SER A 193 -18.25 -28.08 13.32
N VAL A 194 -19.23 -27.17 13.41
CA VAL A 194 -20.45 -27.38 14.20
C VAL A 194 -21.29 -28.52 13.64
N CYS A 195 -21.53 -28.57 12.33
CA CYS A 195 -22.28 -29.66 11.69
C CYS A 195 -21.64 -31.03 11.92
N ILE A 196 -20.31 -31.12 11.79
CA ILE A 196 -19.57 -32.36 12.03
C ILE A 196 -19.63 -32.75 13.51
N GLY A 197 -19.53 -31.78 14.42
CA GLY A 197 -19.73 -32.01 15.85
C GLY A 197 -21.07 -32.67 16.15
N PHE A 198 -22.15 -32.20 15.53
CA PHE A 198 -23.48 -32.81 15.66
C PHE A 198 -23.55 -34.24 15.10
N ILE A 199 -22.91 -34.51 13.96
CA ILE A 199 -22.85 -35.85 13.36
C ILE A 199 -22.15 -36.82 14.32
N ILE A 200 -21.01 -36.42 14.89
CA ILE A 200 -20.26 -37.22 15.86
C ILE A 200 -21.10 -37.46 17.12
N LEU A 201 -21.75 -36.42 17.67
CA LEU A 201 -22.61 -36.54 18.85
C LEU A 201 -23.74 -37.55 18.62
N LYS A 202 -24.41 -37.47 17.46
CA LYS A 202 -25.46 -38.43 17.09
C LYS A 202 -24.92 -39.85 16.93
N MET A 203 -23.74 -40.01 16.33
CA MET A 203 -23.14 -41.33 16.11
C MET A 203 -22.73 -41.99 17.43
N VAL A 204 -22.18 -41.22 18.37
CA VAL A 204 -21.84 -41.70 19.72
C VAL A 204 -23.10 -41.99 20.53
N SER A 205 -24.11 -41.12 20.49
CA SER A 205 -25.38 -41.30 21.23
C SER A 205 -26.20 -42.50 20.73
N ASN A 206 -26.16 -42.78 19.42
CA ASN A 206 -26.83 -43.95 18.83
C ASN A 206 -26.05 -45.27 19.05
N SER A 207 -24.82 -45.20 19.55
CA SER A 207 -24.10 -46.39 19.99
C SER A 207 -24.71 -46.88 21.32
N SER A 208 -25.58 -47.87 21.22
CA SER A 208 -26.31 -48.54 22.31
C SER A 208 -25.41 -49.32 23.29
N LEU A 209 -24.26 -48.77 23.69
CA LEU A 209 -23.35 -49.36 24.65
C LEU A 209 -23.74 -49.10 26.11
N LEU A 210 -24.62 -48.13 26.40
CA LEU A 210 -25.09 -47.87 27.77
C LEU A 210 -26.36 -48.65 28.16
N ASN A 211 -27.17 -49.10 27.20
CA ASN A 211 -28.43 -49.81 27.51
C ASN A 211 -28.33 -51.34 27.57
N LYS A 212 -27.14 -51.93 27.39
CA LYS A 212 -26.95 -53.40 27.40
C LYS A 212 -26.25 -53.96 28.64
N PHE A 213 -25.71 -53.13 29.52
CA PHE A 213 -25.13 -53.61 30.78
C PHE A 213 -26.14 -53.68 31.92
N ASP A 214 -27.28 -52.99 31.84
CA ASP A 214 -28.26 -52.95 32.93
C ASP A 214 -29.32 -54.07 32.89
N LYS A 215 -29.38 -54.85 31.80
CA LYS A 215 -30.39 -55.91 31.64
C LYS A 215 -29.96 -57.28 32.16
N LYS A 216 -28.89 -57.37 32.95
CA LYS A 216 -28.36 -58.64 33.48
C LYS A 216 -28.23 -58.72 35.01
N ILE A 217 -28.69 -57.71 35.76
CA ILE A 217 -28.71 -57.74 37.25
C ILE A 217 -30.15 -57.82 37.77
N ASN A 218 -30.96 -58.68 37.16
CA ASN A 218 -32.20 -59.16 37.78
C ASN A 218 -32.48 -60.52 37.17
N LEU A 219 -32.12 -61.59 37.89
CA LEU A 219 -32.85 -62.86 38.00
C LEU A 219 -32.06 -63.81 38.91
N ASN A 220 -32.67 -64.04 40.08
CA ASN A 220 -32.39 -65.01 41.16
C ASN A 220 -31.16 -64.80 42.04
#